data_AF-A0A8D8DQ00-F1
#
_entry.id   AF-A0A8D8DQ00-F1
#
_cell.length_a   1.000
_cell.length_b   1.000
_cell.length_c   1.000
_cell.angle_alpha   90.00
_cell.angle_beta   90.00
_cell.angle_gamma   90.00
#
_symmetry.space_group_name_H-M   'P 1'
#
loop_
_entity.id
_entity.type
_entity.pdbx_description
1 polymer ?
#
loop_
_entity_poly.entity_id
_entity_poly.type
_entity_poly.pdbx_seq_one_letter_code
_entity_poly.pdbx_strand_id
1 'polypeptide(L)'
;ESLDVKEIMDTWTLQPGYPVITAERVGERTIRITQERYMLPTKDAADETRWYVPITVVTESTKESKEPVEVRWLSFENRTIEMEIEADRDDYVYLNVDRTGYYRVNYDYASWKKLTNNFPNLPPVTRSQLVDDAFNLARAEFIQYDIPLTLIILVSQYPQDIPAWSSLTRGLNYLNDMMSREPVYEAFLAVMRSILRKSFEQLGFEDRPEDDHLQMMHRERIVGLACKFGIDKCSVRAQTLYRRWMTDFRDNQIPPNLKQVIYCTSLRDGGVPEWNFAYKRYKETDSASEKELILSALGCTVKPWLLSKYLNMTLDPSSGILKQDGARAFQSVAKNYVGNDIAFNFL
;
A
#
# COMPACT_ATOMS: atom_id res chain seq x y z
N GLU A 1 -7.56 33.45 20.11
CA GLU A 1 -7.38 32.74 21.40
C GLU A 1 -5.95 32.27 21.51
N SER A 2 -5.36 32.27 22.71
CA SER A 2 -4.04 31.66 22.92
C SER A 2 -4.21 30.15 23.01
N LEU A 3 -3.83 29.42 21.98
CA LEU A 3 -3.82 27.96 21.98
C LEU A 3 -2.68 27.48 22.91
N ASP A 4 -3.01 26.67 23.91
CA ASP A 4 -2.00 26.01 24.75
C ASP A 4 -1.50 24.73 24.08
N VAL A 5 -0.18 24.63 23.93
CA VAL A 5 0.48 23.47 23.33
C VAL A 5 0.20 22.21 24.14
N LYS A 6 0.16 22.32 25.47
CA LYS A 6 -0.11 21.18 26.33
C LYS A 6 -1.52 20.65 26.10
N GLU A 7 -2.54 21.53 26.12
CA GLU A 7 -3.93 21.13 25.84
C GLU A 7 -4.09 20.46 24.48
N ILE A 8 -3.45 20.98 23.43
CA ILE A 8 -3.47 20.35 22.11
C ILE A 8 -2.84 18.95 22.18
N MET A 9 -1.60 18.85 22.67
CA MET A 9 -0.82 17.61 22.65
C MET A 9 -1.37 16.53 23.58
N ASP A 10 -2.04 16.90 24.67
CA ASP A 10 -2.74 15.96 25.55
C ASP A 10 -3.79 15.16 24.76
N THR A 11 -4.54 15.81 23.86
CA THR A 11 -5.53 15.12 23.00
C THR A 11 -4.90 14.13 22.02
N TRP A 12 -3.63 14.31 21.65
CA TRP A 12 -2.92 13.42 20.71
C TRP A 12 -2.10 12.32 21.38
N THR A 13 -1.70 12.51 22.64
CA THR A 13 -0.72 11.64 23.31
C THR A 13 -1.31 10.79 24.44
N LEU A 14 -2.43 11.23 25.05
CA LEU A 14 -3.03 10.55 26.20
C LEU A 14 -4.21 9.63 25.84
N GLN A 15 -4.58 9.55 24.56
CA GLN A 15 -5.66 8.68 24.08
C GLN A 15 -5.26 7.90 22.82
N PRO A 16 -5.77 6.67 22.63
CA PRO A 16 -5.41 5.84 21.49
C PRO A 16 -6.16 6.24 20.21
N GLY A 17 -5.47 6.15 19.07
CA GLY A 17 -6.06 6.35 17.75
C GLY A 17 -5.86 7.76 17.19
N TYR A 18 -6.59 8.08 16.13
CA TYR A 18 -6.56 9.37 15.43
C TYR A 18 -7.91 9.62 14.75
N PRO A 19 -8.26 10.87 14.41
CA PRO A 19 -9.53 11.17 13.79
C PRO A 19 -9.54 10.91 12.27
N VAL A 20 -10.73 10.61 11.75
CA VAL A 20 -11.10 10.96 10.39
C VAL A 20 -11.86 12.28 10.42
N ILE A 21 -11.51 13.16 9.49
CA ILE A 21 -12.14 14.45 9.28
C ILE A 21 -13.00 14.36 8.04
N THR A 22 -14.32 14.42 8.22
CA THR A 22 -15.29 14.41 7.14
C THR A 22 -15.64 15.85 6.75
N ALA A 23 -15.35 16.21 5.50
CA ALA A 23 -15.66 17.51 4.93
C ALA A 23 -16.82 17.42 3.93
N GLU A 24 -17.87 18.19 4.17
CA GLU A 24 -19.06 18.25 3.33
C GLU A 24 -19.30 19.68 2.84
N ARG A 25 -19.53 19.87 1.54
CA ARG A 25 -19.93 21.19 1.02
C ARG A 25 -21.37 21.50 1.39
N VAL A 26 -21.58 22.51 2.25
CA VAL A 26 -22.90 22.99 2.66
C VAL A 26 -23.13 24.36 2.03
N GLY A 27 -23.55 24.37 0.76
CA GLY A 27 -23.70 25.59 -0.03
C GLY A 27 -22.45 25.94 -0.85
N GLU A 28 -22.44 27.15 -1.42
CA GLU A 28 -21.40 27.56 -2.37
C GLU A 28 -20.07 27.88 -1.71
N ARG A 29 -20.06 28.51 -0.53
CA ARG A 29 -18.83 29.01 0.11
C ARG A 29 -18.62 28.48 1.52
N THR A 30 -19.30 27.40 1.90
CA THR A 30 -19.21 26.84 3.26
C THR A 30 -18.92 25.35 3.22
N ILE A 31 -17.98 24.91 4.05
CA ILE A 31 -17.74 23.50 4.34
C ILE A 31 -18.09 23.20 5.79
N ARG A 32 -18.81 22.10 5.99
CA ARG A 32 -19.02 21.50 7.30
C ARG A 32 -17.96 20.44 7.52
N ILE A 33 -17.24 20.56 8.63
CA ILE A 33 -16.15 19.67 9.01
C ILE A 33 -16.55 18.96 10.28
N THR A 34 -16.55 17.62 10.25
CA THR A 34 -16.86 16.78 11.41
C THR A 34 -15.68 15.86 11.71
N GLN A 35 -15.31 15.74 12.98
CA GLN A 35 -14.36 14.73 13.44
C GLN A 35 -15.07 13.53 14.06
N GLU A 36 -14.51 12.36 13.82
CA GLU A 36 -14.84 11.11 14.50
C GLU A 36 -13.59 10.23 14.55
N ARG A 37 -13.50 9.33 15.53
CA ARG A 37 -12.35 8.43 15.61
C ARG A 37 -12.32 7.50 14.40
N TYR A 38 -11.17 7.43 13.72
CA TYR A 38 -10.97 6.42 12.69
C TYR A 38 -10.79 5.04 13.34
N MET A 39 -11.72 4.12 13.04
CA MET A 39 -11.63 2.71 13.41
C MET A 39 -12.05 1.84 12.24
N LEU A 40 -11.51 0.62 12.17
CA LEU A 40 -12.07 -0.42 11.31
C LEU A 40 -13.50 -0.77 11.77
N PRO A 41 -14.30 -1.53 11.00
CA PRO A 41 -15.74 -1.72 11.23
C PRO A 41 -16.10 -2.32 12.60
N THR A 42 -16.12 -1.45 13.60
CA THR A 42 -16.58 -1.60 14.98
C THR A 42 -17.03 -0.21 15.42
N LYS A 43 -18.00 0.36 14.70
CA LYS A 43 -18.52 1.71 14.99
C LYS A 43 -19.21 1.67 16.35
N ASP A 44 -18.58 2.26 17.35
CA ASP A 44 -19.21 2.57 18.61
C ASP A 44 -19.88 3.94 18.49
N ALA A 45 -21.21 3.95 18.38
CA ALA A 45 -21.97 5.20 18.29
C ALA A 45 -21.84 6.06 19.55
N ALA A 46 -21.39 5.48 20.67
CA ALA A 46 -21.12 6.19 21.92
C ALA A 46 -19.67 6.72 22.01
N ASP A 47 -18.84 6.56 20.97
CA ASP A 47 -17.48 7.13 20.97
C ASP A 47 -17.53 8.66 20.88
N GLU A 48 -17.13 9.30 21.98
CA GLU A 48 -17.03 10.75 22.11
C GLU A 48 -15.58 11.27 22.01
N THR A 49 -14.62 10.42 21.63
CA THR A 49 -13.20 10.79 21.50
C THR A 49 -13.02 11.93 20.50
N ARG A 50 -12.30 12.98 20.92
CA ARG A 50 -12.06 14.21 20.15
C ARG A 50 -10.62 14.64 20.25
N TRP A 51 -10.17 15.39 19.25
CA TRP A 51 -8.83 15.98 19.17
C TRP A 51 -8.93 17.48 18.92
N TYR A 52 -7.88 18.20 19.34
CA TYR A 52 -7.57 19.51 18.78
C TYR A 52 -6.89 19.33 17.42
N VAL A 53 -7.61 19.58 16.32
CA VAL A 53 -7.13 19.23 14.97
C VAL A 53 -6.76 20.48 14.16
N PRO A 54 -5.51 20.59 13.67
CA PRO A 54 -5.14 21.63 12.71
C PRO A 54 -5.65 21.27 11.31
N ILE A 55 -6.56 22.08 10.80
CA ILE A 55 -7.18 21.94 9.48
C ILE A 55 -6.55 22.97 8.53
N THR A 56 -5.98 22.47 7.44
CA THR A 56 -5.62 23.27 6.27
C THR A 56 -6.58 22.93 5.14
N VAL A 57 -7.00 23.94 4.37
CA VAL A 57 -7.96 23.79 3.27
C VAL A 57 -7.42 24.49 2.05
N VAL A 58 -7.44 23.81 0.91
CA VAL A 58 -7.18 24.43 -0.40
C VAL A 58 -8.35 24.15 -1.32
N THR A 59 -8.76 25.19 -2.03
CA THR A 59 -9.77 25.16 -3.08
C THR A 59 -9.08 25.38 -4.43
N GLU A 60 -9.75 25.03 -5.52
CA GLU A 60 -9.25 25.34 -6.87
C GLU A 60 -8.98 26.84 -7.04
N SER A 61 -9.90 27.70 -6.57
CA SER A 61 -9.75 29.17 -6.60
C SER A 61 -8.55 29.72 -5.82
N THR A 62 -8.10 29.06 -4.75
CA THR A 62 -7.02 29.57 -3.88
C THR A 62 -5.68 28.89 -4.07
N LYS A 63 -5.57 27.93 -4.99
CA LYS A 63 -4.40 27.05 -5.13
C LYS A 63 -3.08 27.79 -5.34
N GLU A 64 -3.11 28.95 -6.01
CA GLU A 64 -1.89 29.71 -6.36
C GLU A 64 -1.63 30.92 -5.44
N SER A 65 -2.56 31.25 -4.54
CA SER A 65 -2.60 32.58 -3.90
C SER A 65 -2.25 32.60 -2.41
N LYS A 66 -2.10 31.46 -1.73
CA LYS A 66 -2.00 31.39 -0.26
C LYS A 66 -0.88 30.49 0.26
N GLU A 67 0.37 30.94 0.10
CA GLU A 67 1.53 30.35 0.79
C GLU A 67 2.06 31.30 1.88
N PRO A 68 2.12 30.89 3.16
CA PRO A 68 1.69 29.59 3.69
C PRO A 68 0.16 29.47 3.81
N VAL A 69 -0.36 28.25 3.65
CA VAL A 69 -1.79 27.97 3.82
C VAL A 69 -2.23 28.26 5.26
N GLU A 70 -3.34 28.98 5.40
CA GLU A 70 -3.92 29.30 6.71
C GLU A 70 -4.31 28.01 7.47
N VAL A 71 -3.84 27.89 8.72
CA VAL A 71 -4.22 26.81 9.63
C VAL A 71 -5.41 27.25 10.46
N ARG A 72 -6.51 26.51 10.39
CA ARG A 72 -7.70 26.69 11.22
C ARG A 72 -7.83 25.52 12.20
N TRP A 73 -8.24 25.79 13.42
CA TRP A 73 -8.27 24.78 14.47
C TRP A 73 -9.71 24.29 14.72
N LEU A 74 -9.92 22.98 14.58
CA LEU A 74 -11.09 22.32 15.12
C LEU A 74 -10.84 22.08 16.62
N SER A 75 -11.48 22.90 17.45
CA SER A 75 -11.36 22.82 18.91
C SER A 75 -11.90 21.50 19.45
N PHE A 76 -11.29 21.00 20.53
CA PHE A 76 -11.70 19.79 21.24
C PHE A 76 -13.19 19.80 21.64
N GLU A 77 -13.73 20.96 22.01
CA GLU A 77 -15.13 21.11 22.42
C GLU A 77 -16.11 20.81 21.27
N ASN A 78 -15.66 21.02 20.03
CA ASN A 78 -16.49 20.92 18.84
C ASN A 78 -16.24 19.59 18.10
N ARG A 79 -17.30 18.79 18.00
CA ARG A 79 -17.32 17.64 17.07
C ARG A 79 -17.44 18.09 15.61
N THR A 80 -18.18 19.17 15.38
CA THR A 80 -18.48 19.71 14.06
C THR A 80 -18.29 21.23 14.07
N ILE A 81 -17.71 21.77 13.01
CA ILE A 81 -17.64 23.21 12.73
C ILE A 81 -18.08 23.48 11.29
N GLU A 82 -18.49 24.72 11.03
CA GLU A 82 -18.66 25.25 9.69
C GLU A 82 -17.57 26.28 9.42
N MET A 83 -16.99 26.24 8.22
CA MET A 83 -15.95 27.18 7.81
C MET A 83 -16.30 27.79 6.47
N GLU A 84 -16.17 29.11 6.37
CA GLU A 84 -16.23 29.80 5.08
C GLU A 84 -14.95 29.54 4.29
N ILE A 85 -15.14 29.26 2.99
CA ILE A 85 -14.07 29.00 2.03
C ILE A 85 -14.27 29.86 0.80
N GLU A 86 -13.15 30.24 0.20
CA GLU A 86 -13.15 30.94 -1.08
C GLU A 86 -13.13 29.89 -2.19
N ALA A 87 -14.32 29.55 -2.70
CA ALA A 87 -14.49 28.58 -3.77
C ALA A 87 -15.75 28.92 -4.57
N ASP A 88 -15.72 28.60 -5.86
CA ASP A 88 -16.92 28.55 -6.67
C ASP A 88 -17.65 27.22 -6.48
N ARG A 89 -18.87 27.14 -7.02
CA ARG A 89 -19.76 25.98 -6.87
C ARG A 89 -19.12 24.70 -7.40
N ASP A 90 -18.33 24.76 -8.46
CA ASP A 90 -17.77 23.60 -9.15
C ASP A 90 -16.33 23.25 -8.72
N ASP A 91 -15.68 24.12 -7.93
CA ASP A 91 -14.34 23.90 -7.42
C ASP A 91 -14.23 22.59 -6.62
N TYR A 92 -13.10 21.91 -6.80
CA TYR A 92 -12.65 20.90 -5.86
C TYR A 92 -12.07 21.54 -4.59
N VAL A 93 -12.19 20.82 -3.48
CA VAL A 93 -11.63 21.21 -2.17
C VAL A 93 -10.92 20.00 -1.59
N TYR A 94 -9.70 20.19 -1.11
CA TYR A 94 -9.00 19.17 -0.33
C TYR A 94 -8.47 19.73 0.97
N LEU A 95 -8.46 18.88 2.00
CA LEU A 95 -7.95 19.21 3.33
C LEU A 95 -6.62 18.52 3.59
N ASN A 96 -5.93 18.97 4.64
CA ASN A 96 -4.66 18.42 5.11
C ASN A 96 -3.55 18.57 4.06
N VAL A 97 -3.29 19.81 3.65
CA VAL A 97 -2.24 20.17 2.69
C VAL A 97 -0.90 19.58 3.14
N ASP A 98 -0.21 18.96 2.19
CA ASP A 98 1.04 18.20 2.37
C ASP A 98 0.99 17.08 3.42
N ARG A 99 -0.23 16.66 3.82
CA ARG A 99 -0.46 15.60 4.79
C ARG A 99 0.29 15.83 6.11
N THR A 100 0.34 17.08 6.54
CA THR A 100 1.07 17.50 7.75
C THR A 100 0.33 17.15 9.04
N GLY A 101 -1.01 17.09 9.00
CA GLY A 101 -1.86 16.65 10.09
C GLY A 101 -1.96 15.12 10.18
N TYR A 102 -1.90 14.59 11.41
CA TYR A 102 -2.01 13.15 11.69
C TYR A 102 -3.48 12.67 11.72
N TYR A 103 -4.19 12.82 10.61
CA TYR A 103 -5.58 12.40 10.46
C TYR A 103 -5.88 12.02 9.01
N ARG A 104 -6.98 11.30 8.81
CA ARG A 104 -7.51 10.98 7.48
C ARG A 104 -8.58 11.98 7.08
N VAL A 105 -8.77 12.18 5.77
CA VAL A 105 -9.82 13.05 5.27
C VAL A 105 -10.83 12.26 4.46
N ASN A 106 -12.09 12.36 4.86
CA ASN A 106 -13.22 11.91 4.07
C ASN A 106 -13.97 13.11 3.49
N TYR A 107 -14.65 12.89 2.38
CA TYR A 107 -15.44 13.89 1.67
C TYR A 107 -16.83 13.34 1.37
N ASP A 108 -17.80 14.23 1.13
CA ASP A 108 -19.06 13.82 0.51
C ASP A 108 -18.82 13.26 -0.91
N TYR A 109 -19.78 12.47 -1.43
CA TYR A 109 -19.62 11.80 -2.73
C TYR A 109 -19.38 12.77 -3.90
N ALA A 110 -20.01 13.94 -3.89
CA ALA A 110 -19.84 14.93 -4.96
C ALA A 110 -18.43 15.56 -4.91
N SER A 111 -17.93 15.84 -3.71
CA SER A 111 -16.56 16.31 -3.49
C SER A 111 -15.51 15.26 -3.88
N TRP A 112 -15.72 13.98 -3.53
CA TRP A 112 -14.88 12.88 -4.02
C TRP A 112 -14.84 12.82 -5.54
N LYS A 113 -16.01 12.92 -6.21
CA LYS A 113 -16.09 12.92 -7.68
C LYS A 113 -15.30 14.06 -8.29
N LYS A 114 -15.42 15.28 -7.77
CA LYS A 114 -14.65 16.45 -8.23
C LYS A 114 -13.14 16.25 -8.07
N LEU A 115 -12.71 15.71 -6.93
CA LEU A 115 -11.30 15.39 -6.67
C LEU A 115 -10.77 14.34 -7.65
N THR A 116 -11.55 13.28 -7.92
CA THR A 116 -11.16 12.25 -8.89
C THR A 116 -11.13 12.76 -10.33
N ASN A 117 -12.06 13.63 -10.73
CA ASN A 117 -12.08 14.24 -12.06
C ASN A 117 -10.88 15.19 -12.28
N ASN A 118 -10.43 15.85 -11.22
CA ASN A 118 -9.30 16.77 -11.25
C ASN A 118 -7.99 16.15 -10.74
N PHE A 119 -7.96 14.82 -10.56
CA PHE A 119 -6.82 14.11 -9.97
C PHE A 119 -5.45 14.53 -10.52
N PRO A 120 -5.19 14.61 -11.85
CA PRO A 120 -3.87 15.00 -12.36
C PRO A 120 -3.46 16.44 -12.01
N ASN A 121 -4.42 17.32 -11.73
CA ASN A 121 -4.17 18.72 -11.41
C ASN A 121 -3.80 18.92 -9.93
N LEU A 122 -4.01 17.91 -9.08
CA LEU A 122 -3.70 17.98 -7.65
C LEU A 122 -2.20 17.78 -7.39
N PRO A 123 -1.64 18.36 -6.32
CA PRO A 123 -0.25 18.11 -5.93
C PRO A 123 0.05 16.61 -5.69
N PRO A 124 1.29 16.13 -5.93
CA PRO A 124 1.63 14.71 -5.76
C PRO A 124 1.32 14.14 -4.38
N VAL A 125 1.56 14.91 -3.31
CA VAL A 125 1.27 14.49 -1.93
C VAL A 125 -0.24 14.37 -1.70
N THR A 126 -1.04 15.32 -2.19
CA THR A 126 -2.51 15.27 -2.15
C THR A 126 -3.03 14.05 -2.91
N ARG A 127 -2.52 13.77 -4.11
CA ARG A 127 -2.90 12.56 -4.87
C ARG A 127 -2.60 11.28 -4.08
N SER A 128 -1.42 11.21 -3.45
CA SER A 128 -1.04 10.09 -2.59
C SER A 128 -1.93 9.94 -1.35
N GLN A 129 -2.32 11.05 -0.73
CA GLN A 129 -3.27 11.07 0.39
C GLN A 129 -4.64 10.57 -0.03
N LEU A 130 -5.21 11.07 -1.14
CA LEU A 130 -6.52 10.63 -1.64
C LEU A 130 -6.56 9.12 -1.89
N VAL A 131 -5.50 8.56 -2.48
CA VAL A 131 -5.39 7.12 -2.69
C VAL A 131 -5.30 6.38 -1.34
N ASP A 132 -4.43 6.80 -0.43
CA ASP A 132 -4.28 6.12 0.86
C ASP A 132 -5.56 6.19 1.70
N ASP A 133 -6.20 7.36 1.77
CA ASP A 133 -7.43 7.59 2.52
C ASP A 133 -8.59 6.82 1.91
N ALA A 134 -8.80 6.86 0.59
CA ALA A 134 -9.91 6.14 -0.04
C ALA A 134 -9.90 4.63 0.27
N PHE A 135 -8.73 3.98 0.19
CA PHE A 135 -8.62 2.55 0.51
C PHE A 135 -8.89 2.24 1.99
N ASN A 136 -8.42 3.10 2.90
CA ASN A 136 -8.62 2.91 4.34
C ASN A 136 -10.05 3.25 4.77
N LEU A 137 -10.65 4.30 4.20
CA LEU A 137 -12.03 4.71 4.43
C LEU A 137 -13.02 3.68 3.89
N ALA A 138 -12.76 3.08 2.73
CA ALA A 138 -13.60 1.99 2.21
C ALA A 138 -13.53 0.76 3.12
N ARG A 139 -12.33 0.41 3.59
CA ARG A 139 -12.12 -0.69 4.56
C ARG A 139 -12.83 -0.44 5.89
N ALA A 140 -12.96 0.82 6.29
CA ALA A 140 -13.64 1.25 7.51
C ALA A 140 -15.12 1.63 7.29
N GLU A 141 -15.68 1.36 6.10
CA GLU A 141 -17.09 1.62 5.76
C GLU A 141 -17.52 3.10 5.90
N PHE A 142 -16.60 4.03 5.62
CA PHE A 142 -16.91 5.46 5.44
C PHE A 142 -17.30 5.80 4.01
N ILE A 143 -16.77 5.04 3.04
CA ILE A 143 -17.08 5.19 1.62
C ILE A 143 -17.27 3.84 0.95
N GLN A 144 -17.86 3.85 -0.25
CA GLN A 144 -17.99 2.67 -1.09
C GLN A 144 -16.72 2.40 -1.89
N TYR A 145 -16.52 1.16 -2.33
CA TYR A 145 -15.31 0.75 -3.07
C TYR A 145 -15.25 1.28 -4.51
N ASP A 146 -16.32 1.85 -5.06
CA ASP A 146 -16.30 2.47 -6.39
C ASP A 146 -15.27 3.62 -6.47
N ILE A 147 -15.09 4.38 -5.39
CA ILE A 147 -14.09 5.46 -5.29
C ILE A 147 -12.65 4.93 -5.36
N PRO A 148 -12.16 4.04 -4.46
CA PRO A 148 -10.82 3.50 -4.56
C PRO A 148 -10.59 2.71 -5.86
N LEU A 149 -11.60 1.99 -6.38
CA LEU A 149 -11.48 1.32 -7.68
C LEU A 149 -11.29 2.30 -8.84
N THR A 150 -11.96 3.46 -8.82
CA THR A 150 -11.74 4.55 -9.77
C THR A 150 -10.30 5.09 -9.67
N LEU A 151 -9.79 5.26 -8.46
CA LEU A 151 -8.41 5.71 -8.21
C LEU A 151 -7.35 4.73 -8.72
N ILE A 152 -7.60 3.41 -8.68
CA ILE A 152 -6.72 2.41 -9.33
C ILE A 152 -6.55 2.74 -10.82
N ILE A 153 -7.66 3.00 -11.52
CA ILE A 153 -7.67 3.29 -12.96
C ILE A 153 -6.96 4.63 -13.23
N LEU A 154 -7.22 5.66 -12.43
CA LEU A 154 -6.60 6.98 -12.60
C LEU A 154 -5.08 6.92 -12.40
N VAL A 155 -4.61 6.34 -11.30
CA VAL A 155 -3.17 6.25 -10.98
C VAL A 155 -2.42 5.42 -12.03
N SER A 156 -3.05 4.38 -12.59
CA SER A 156 -2.43 3.57 -13.66
C SER A 156 -2.08 4.35 -14.93
N GLN A 157 -2.74 5.48 -15.16
CA GLN A 157 -2.48 6.36 -16.31
C GLN A 157 -1.21 7.20 -16.13
N TYR A 158 -0.74 7.36 -14.88
CA TYR A 158 0.42 8.17 -14.51
C TYR A 158 1.49 7.30 -13.81
N PRO A 159 2.18 6.40 -14.54
CA PRO A 159 3.18 5.49 -13.98
C PRO A 159 4.37 6.20 -13.32
N GLN A 160 4.62 7.46 -13.62
CA GLN A 160 5.65 8.29 -13.00
C GLN A 160 5.24 8.91 -11.65
N ASP A 161 3.97 8.78 -11.23
CA ASP A 161 3.46 9.37 -9.99
C ASP A 161 3.81 8.52 -8.76
N ILE A 162 5.10 8.53 -8.40
CA ILE A 162 5.68 7.67 -7.37
C ILE A 162 4.91 7.73 -6.03
N PRO A 163 4.53 8.91 -5.50
CA PRO A 163 3.78 8.99 -4.25
C PRO A 163 2.41 8.30 -4.32
N ALA A 164 1.65 8.50 -5.41
CA ALA A 164 0.33 7.88 -5.57
C ALA A 164 0.45 6.36 -5.72
N TRP A 165 1.45 5.88 -6.48
CA TRP A 165 1.73 4.45 -6.59
C TRP A 165 2.16 3.81 -5.28
N SER A 166 2.93 4.50 -4.45
CA SER A 166 3.28 4.02 -3.11
C SER A 166 2.02 3.71 -2.28
N SER A 167 1.03 4.61 -2.29
CA SER A 167 -0.26 4.40 -1.63
C SER A 167 -1.09 3.32 -2.29
N LEU A 168 -1.17 3.33 -3.63
CA LEU A 168 -1.91 2.34 -4.41
C LEU A 168 -1.41 0.93 -4.13
N THR A 169 -0.09 0.70 -4.08
CA THR A 169 0.49 -0.61 -3.82
C THR A 169 0.05 -1.19 -2.47
N ARG A 170 -0.06 -0.37 -1.42
CA ARG A 170 -0.57 -0.84 -0.11
C ARG A 170 -2.03 -1.30 -0.23
N GLY A 171 -2.86 -0.51 -0.89
CA GLY A 171 -4.27 -0.85 -1.15
C GLY A 171 -4.43 -2.12 -1.99
N LEU A 172 -3.68 -2.23 -3.09
CA LEU A 172 -3.69 -3.41 -3.96
C LEU A 172 -3.20 -4.68 -3.27
N ASN A 173 -2.17 -4.59 -2.42
CA ASN A 173 -1.72 -5.73 -1.64
C ASN A 173 -2.82 -6.22 -0.68
N TYR A 174 -3.46 -5.31 0.05
CA TYR A 174 -4.58 -5.67 0.93
C TYR A 174 -5.72 -6.33 0.16
N LEU A 175 -6.16 -5.72 -0.96
CA LEU A 175 -7.21 -6.30 -1.79
C LEU A 175 -6.82 -7.68 -2.32
N ASN A 176 -5.59 -7.84 -2.81
CA ASN A 176 -5.12 -9.14 -3.28
C ASN A 176 -5.18 -10.21 -2.17
N ASP A 177 -4.73 -9.88 -0.97
CA ASP A 177 -4.68 -10.82 0.13
C ASP A 177 -6.10 -11.22 0.58
N MET A 178 -7.03 -10.27 0.67
CA MET A 178 -8.43 -10.54 1.00
C MET A 178 -9.18 -11.30 -0.10
N MET A 179 -8.93 -10.96 -1.36
CA MET A 179 -9.64 -11.58 -2.49
C MET A 179 -9.09 -12.96 -2.85
N SER A 180 -7.88 -13.32 -2.41
CA SER A 180 -7.19 -14.55 -2.83
C SER A 180 -7.92 -15.86 -2.54
N ARG A 181 -8.90 -15.84 -1.63
CA ARG A 181 -9.71 -17.00 -1.25
C ARG A 181 -11.16 -16.92 -1.75
N GLU A 182 -11.50 -15.86 -2.48
CA GLU A 182 -12.86 -15.62 -2.96
C GLU A 182 -13.06 -16.19 -4.38
N PRO A 183 -14.27 -16.66 -4.73
CA PRO A 183 -14.56 -17.20 -6.07
C PRO A 183 -14.29 -16.23 -7.23
N VAL A 184 -14.34 -14.92 -6.96
CA VAL A 184 -14.15 -13.85 -7.95
C VAL A 184 -12.66 -13.51 -8.17
N TYR A 185 -11.73 -14.15 -7.47
CA TYR A 185 -10.31 -13.80 -7.49
C TYR A 185 -9.70 -13.81 -8.89
N GLU A 186 -10.00 -14.80 -9.72
CA GLU A 186 -9.48 -14.87 -11.10
C GLU A 186 -9.96 -13.70 -11.95
N ALA A 187 -11.23 -13.27 -11.79
CA ALA A 187 -11.74 -12.09 -12.47
C ALA A 187 -11.04 -10.82 -11.98
N PHE A 188 -10.80 -10.70 -10.66
CA PHE A 188 -10.03 -9.62 -10.08
C PHE A 188 -8.59 -9.57 -10.63
N LEU A 189 -7.90 -10.71 -10.71
CA LEU A 189 -6.57 -10.82 -11.32
C LEU A 189 -6.59 -10.38 -12.79
N ALA A 190 -7.60 -10.80 -13.57
CA ALA A 190 -7.72 -10.40 -14.97
C ALA A 190 -7.84 -8.88 -15.14
N VAL A 191 -8.66 -8.22 -14.32
CA VAL A 191 -8.80 -6.76 -14.32
C VAL A 191 -7.48 -6.09 -13.91
N MET A 192 -6.84 -6.54 -12.84
CA MET A 192 -5.57 -5.97 -12.37
C MET A 192 -4.44 -6.15 -13.40
N ARG A 193 -4.34 -7.32 -14.07
CA ARG A 193 -3.39 -7.55 -15.17
C ARG A 193 -3.62 -6.56 -16.31
N SER A 194 -4.88 -6.26 -16.65
CA SER A 194 -5.21 -5.30 -17.71
C SER A 194 -4.78 -3.89 -17.34
N ILE A 195 -5.09 -3.45 -16.12
CA ILE A 195 -4.78 -2.10 -15.63
C ILE A 195 -3.26 -1.88 -15.51
N LEU A 196 -2.54 -2.84 -14.92
CA LEU A 196 -1.12 -2.69 -14.59
C LEU A 196 -0.18 -2.88 -15.79
N ARG A 197 -0.67 -3.48 -16.89
CA ARG A 197 0.17 -3.84 -18.05
C ARG A 197 0.92 -2.65 -18.63
N LYS A 198 0.23 -1.54 -18.89
CA LYS A 198 0.84 -0.35 -19.49
C LYS A 198 1.96 0.21 -18.61
N SER A 199 1.71 0.34 -17.31
CA SER A 199 2.71 0.85 -16.36
C SER A 199 3.93 -0.06 -16.27
N PHE A 200 3.70 -1.38 -16.21
CA PHE A 200 4.79 -2.37 -16.21
C PHE A 200 5.62 -2.33 -17.50
N GLU A 201 4.98 -2.23 -18.67
CA GLU A 201 5.69 -2.17 -19.96
C GLU A 201 6.53 -0.89 -20.12
N GLN A 202 6.15 0.21 -19.47
CA GLN A 202 6.91 1.45 -19.50
C GLN A 202 8.13 1.45 -18.57
N LEU A 203 8.05 0.84 -17.38
CA LEU A 203 9.17 0.80 -16.43
C LEU A 203 10.11 -0.38 -16.65
N GLY A 204 9.58 -1.56 -16.95
CA GLY A 204 10.35 -2.77 -17.19
C GLY A 204 11.17 -3.26 -15.97
N PHE A 205 12.07 -4.21 -16.23
CA PHE A 205 12.96 -4.84 -15.23
C PHE A 205 14.34 -4.19 -15.12
N GLU A 206 14.68 -3.30 -16.04
CA GLU A 206 16.05 -2.83 -16.22
C GLU A 206 16.19 -1.42 -15.66
N ASP A 207 17.16 -1.25 -14.76
CA ASP A 207 17.57 0.06 -14.27
C ASP A 207 18.20 0.83 -15.43
N ARG A 208 17.83 2.11 -15.53
CA ARG A 208 18.34 3.05 -16.53
C ARG A 208 19.50 3.84 -15.90
N PRO A 209 20.50 4.25 -16.69
CA PRO A 209 21.63 5.03 -16.18
C PRO A 209 21.22 6.33 -15.47
N GLU A 210 20.06 6.89 -15.84
CA GLU A 210 19.54 8.16 -15.31
C GLU A 210 18.65 7.99 -14.07
N ASP A 211 18.38 6.74 -13.64
CA ASP A 211 17.49 6.52 -12.51
C ASP A 211 18.13 6.95 -11.19
N ASP A 212 17.39 7.77 -10.44
CA ASP A 212 17.69 7.99 -9.03
C ASP A 212 17.19 6.82 -8.16
N HIS A 213 17.57 6.83 -6.88
CA HIS A 213 17.17 5.78 -5.94
C HIS A 213 15.64 5.63 -5.81
N LEU A 214 14.89 6.73 -5.89
CA LEU A 214 13.44 6.72 -5.78
C LEU A 214 12.79 6.04 -7.00
N GLN A 215 13.35 6.28 -8.20
CA GLN A 215 12.93 5.63 -9.44
C GLN A 215 13.23 4.13 -9.42
N MET A 216 14.38 3.71 -8.91
CA MET A 216 14.71 2.28 -8.74
C MET A 216 13.73 1.58 -7.79
N MET A 217 13.43 2.17 -6.62
CA MET A 217 12.43 1.63 -5.70
C MET A 217 11.02 1.58 -6.32
N HIS A 218 10.69 2.57 -7.14
CA HIS A 218 9.41 2.60 -7.83
C HIS A 218 9.32 1.52 -8.92
N ARG A 219 10.40 1.26 -9.64
CA ARG A 219 10.48 0.12 -10.57
C ARG A 219 10.25 -1.20 -9.85
N GLU A 220 10.95 -1.44 -8.74
CA GLU A 220 10.75 -2.64 -7.92
C GLU A 220 9.27 -2.80 -7.54
N ARG A 221 8.61 -1.73 -7.12
CA ARG A 221 7.19 -1.72 -6.77
C ARG A 221 6.29 -2.14 -7.94
N ILE A 222 6.49 -1.55 -9.12
CA ILE A 222 5.69 -1.87 -10.31
C ILE A 222 5.93 -3.31 -10.79
N VAL A 223 7.20 -3.74 -10.85
CA VAL A 223 7.56 -5.12 -11.21
C VAL A 223 7.00 -6.11 -10.20
N GLY A 224 7.07 -5.80 -8.91
CA GLY A 224 6.50 -6.57 -7.81
C GLY A 224 4.99 -6.77 -7.99
N LEU A 225 4.24 -5.69 -8.26
CA LEU A 225 2.80 -5.77 -8.54
C LEU A 225 2.52 -6.58 -9.81
N ALA A 226 3.23 -6.32 -10.91
CA ALA A 226 3.07 -7.02 -12.18
C ALA A 226 3.24 -8.54 -12.01
N CYS A 227 4.28 -8.96 -11.29
CA CYS A 227 4.52 -10.36 -11.00
C CYS A 227 3.51 -10.91 -10.00
N LYS A 228 3.11 -10.15 -8.97
CA LYS A 228 2.09 -10.57 -8.00
C LYS A 228 0.75 -10.87 -8.67
N PHE A 229 0.29 -9.97 -9.55
CA PHE A 229 -0.95 -10.12 -10.31
C PHE A 229 -0.85 -11.07 -11.52
N GLY A 230 0.34 -11.63 -11.79
CA GLY A 230 0.52 -12.64 -12.83
C GLY A 230 0.50 -12.09 -14.26
N ILE A 231 1.18 -10.97 -14.51
CA ILE A 231 1.46 -10.54 -15.87
C ILE A 231 2.50 -11.48 -16.49
N ASP A 232 2.14 -12.19 -17.57
CA ASP A 232 2.97 -13.24 -18.20
C ASP A 232 4.41 -12.80 -18.48
N LYS A 233 4.58 -11.59 -19.04
CA LYS A 233 5.92 -11.02 -19.31
C LYS A 233 6.78 -10.94 -18.04
N CYS A 234 6.16 -10.66 -16.88
CA CYS A 234 6.85 -10.61 -15.59
C CYS A 234 7.28 -12.01 -15.15
N SER A 235 6.35 -12.98 -15.16
CA SER A 235 6.62 -14.38 -14.81
C SER A 235 7.69 -15.00 -15.71
N VAL A 236 7.61 -14.83 -17.03
CA VAL A 236 8.59 -15.36 -18.00
C VAL A 236 9.98 -14.76 -17.77
N ARG A 237 10.07 -13.44 -17.53
CA ARG A 237 11.36 -12.78 -17.29
C ARG A 237 11.97 -13.22 -15.96
N ALA A 238 11.18 -13.31 -14.89
CA ALA A 238 11.63 -13.80 -13.59
C ALA A 238 12.18 -15.23 -13.69
N GLN A 239 11.42 -16.14 -14.32
CA GLN A 239 11.85 -17.53 -14.56
C GLN A 239 13.13 -17.61 -15.39
N THR A 240 13.25 -16.81 -16.45
CA THR A 240 14.45 -16.77 -17.30
C THR A 240 15.69 -16.36 -16.51
N LEU A 241 15.61 -15.28 -15.72
CA LEU A 241 16.73 -14.80 -14.90
C LEU A 241 17.10 -15.82 -13.81
N TYR A 242 16.10 -16.40 -13.15
CA TYR A 242 16.32 -17.39 -12.09
C TYR A 242 16.95 -18.68 -12.63
N ARG A 243 16.47 -19.19 -13.77
CA ARG A 243 17.05 -20.39 -14.41
C ARG A 243 18.45 -20.15 -14.94
N ARG A 244 18.77 -18.94 -15.43
CA ARG A 244 20.15 -18.58 -15.78
C ARG A 244 21.06 -18.69 -14.56
N TRP A 245 20.61 -18.15 -13.41
CA TRP A 245 21.34 -18.26 -12.15
C TRP A 245 21.44 -19.71 -11.65
N MET A 246 20.46 -20.57 -11.92
CA MET A 246 20.55 -22.00 -11.62
C MET A 246 21.64 -22.72 -12.45
N THR A 247 21.84 -22.31 -13.70
CA THR A 247 22.85 -22.89 -14.60
C THR A 247 24.27 -22.52 -14.18
N ASP A 248 24.50 -21.25 -13.83
CA ASP A 248 25.75 -20.79 -13.23
C ASP A 248 25.46 -19.96 -11.98
N PHE A 249 25.62 -20.58 -10.81
CA PHE A 249 25.32 -19.93 -9.54
C PHE A 249 26.28 -18.77 -9.20
N ARG A 250 27.44 -18.70 -9.86
CA ARG A 250 28.43 -17.63 -9.67
C ARG A 250 28.08 -16.39 -10.48
N ASP A 251 27.34 -16.55 -11.58
CA ASP A 251 26.82 -15.47 -12.43
C ASP A 251 25.35 -15.16 -12.09
N ASN A 252 25.12 -14.55 -10.93
CA ASN A 252 23.78 -14.07 -10.56
C ASN A 252 23.51 -12.70 -11.21
N GLN A 253 22.81 -12.72 -12.35
CA GLN A 253 22.43 -11.50 -13.08
C GLN A 253 21.13 -10.85 -12.60
N ILE A 254 20.56 -11.33 -11.50
CA ILE A 254 19.34 -10.75 -10.93
C ILE A 254 19.71 -9.41 -10.29
N PRO A 255 19.10 -8.29 -10.73
CA PRO A 255 19.35 -6.98 -10.13
C PRO A 255 19.10 -7.03 -8.62
N PRO A 256 19.98 -6.47 -7.77
CA PRO A 256 19.84 -6.55 -6.31
C PRO A 256 18.45 -6.13 -5.81
N ASN A 257 17.90 -5.03 -6.34
CA ASN A 257 16.59 -4.51 -5.97
C ASN A 257 15.42 -5.43 -6.39
N LEU A 258 15.62 -6.29 -7.38
CA LEU A 258 14.58 -7.20 -7.89
C LEU A 258 14.71 -8.62 -7.36
N LYS A 259 15.71 -8.93 -6.54
CA LYS A 259 15.93 -10.29 -6.00
C LYS A 259 14.70 -10.82 -5.28
N GLN A 260 14.10 -10.03 -4.37
CA GLN A 260 12.91 -10.47 -3.64
C GLN A 260 11.77 -10.86 -4.58
N VAL A 261 11.48 -10.00 -5.55
CA VAL A 261 10.41 -10.22 -6.54
C VAL A 261 10.72 -11.45 -7.41
N ILE A 262 11.92 -11.54 -7.95
CA ILE A 262 12.31 -12.61 -8.88
C ILE A 262 12.38 -13.96 -8.15
N TYR A 263 12.96 -14.03 -6.95
CA TYR A 263 13.03 -15.27 -6.18
C TYR A 263 11.63 -15.76 -5.84
N CYS A 264 10.78 -14.89 -5.27
CA CYS A 264 9.42 -15.26 -4.88
C CYS A 264 8.58 -15.70 -6.08
N THR A 265 8.63 -14.93 -7.18
CA THR A 265 7.91 -15.26 -8.44
C THR A 265 8.39 -16.58 -9.02
N SER A 266 9.70 -16.82 -9.03
CA SER A 266 10.27 -18.02 -9.63
C SER A 266 9.96 -19.28 -8.82
N LEU A 267 9.88 -19.16 -7.49
CA LEU A 267 9.49 -20.27 -6.62
C LEU A 267 7.98 -20.53 -6.60
N ARG A 268 7.18 -19.47 -6.79
CA ARG A 268 5.72 -19.57 -6.95
C ARG A 268 5.34 -20.29 -8.25
N ASP A 269 5.95 -19.86 -9.36
CA ASP A 269 5.60 -20.34 -10.71
C ASP A 269 6.43 -21.59 -11.10
N GLY A 270 7.49 -21.89 -10.36
CA GLY A 270 8.39 -23.03 -10.57
C GLY A 270 7.99 -24.29 -9.80
N GLY A 271 8.96 -25.17 -9.59
CA GLY A 271 8.77 -26.44 -8.90
C GLY A 271 9.87 -26.80 -7.91
N VAL A 272 10.03 -28.10 -7.72
CA VAL A 272 11.03 -28.68 -6.82
C VAL A 272 12.48 -28.28 -7.17
N PRO A 273 12.88 -28.21 -8.46
CA PRO A 273 14.24 -27.79 -8.83
C PRO A 273 14.55 -26.37 -8.36
N GLU A 274 13.67 -25.40 -8.64
CA GLU A 274 13.83 -24.00 -8.24
C GLU A 274 13.89 -23.87 -6.71
N TRP A 275 12.98 -24.55 -6.00
CA TRP A 275 12.93 -24.51 -4.52
C TRP A 275 14.20 -25.12 -3.88
N ASN A 276 14.63 -26.28 -4.36
CA ASN A 276 15.84 -26.93 -3.85
C ASN A 276 17.10 -26.11 -4.13
N PHE A 277 17.16 -25.44 -5.29
CA PHE A 277 18.26 -24.54 -5.60
C PHE A 277 18.30 -23.35 -4.64
N ALA A 278 17.17 -22.65 -4.41
CA ALA A 278 17.08 -21.60 -3.40
C ALA A 278 17.58 -22.08 -2.03
N TYR A 279 17.07 -23.21 -1.54
CA TYR A 279 17.48 -23.74 -0.25
C TYR A 279 18.97 -24.11 -0.20
N LYS A 280 19.53 -24.64 -1.30
CA LYS A 280 20.97 -24.87 -1.42
C LYS A 280 21.76 -23.56 -1.33
N ARG A 281 21.29 -22.48 -1.97
CA ARG A 281 21.91 -21.15 -1.87
C ARG A 281 21.84 -20.56 -0.46
N TYR A 282 20.73 -20.76 0.24
CA TYR A 282 20.59 -20.35 1.65
C TYR A 282 21.67 -20.97 2.54
N LYS A 283 21.95 -22.27 2.35
CA LYS A 283 22.97 -22.97 3.15
C LYS A 283 24.40 -22.58 2.83
N GLU A 284 24.67 -22.17 1.58
CA GLU A 284 26.03 -21.89 1.11
C GLU A 284 26.42 -20.40 1.13
N THR A 285 25.45 -19.49 1.24
CA THR A 285 25.75 -18.06 1.28
C THR A 285 26.14 -17.59 2.67
N ASP A 286 27.14 -16.70 2.75
CA ASP A 286 27.54 -16.02 3.99
C ASP A 286 26.82 -14.67 4.20
N SER A 287 26.11 -14.19 3.17
CA SER A 287 25.38 -12.92 3.25
C SER A 287 24.09 -13.08 4.03
N ALA A 288 23.98 -12.39 5.18
CA ALA A 288 22.77 -12.34 5.98
C ALA A 288 21.57 -11.82 5.15
N SER A 289 21.75 -10.73 4.41
CA SER A 289 20.69 -10.16 3.55
C SER A 289 20.21 -11.15 2.48
N GLU A 290 21.12 -11.91 1.87
CA GLU A 290 20.75 -12.94 0.89
C GLU A 290 19.95 -14.08 1.56
N LYS A 291 20.34 -14.49 2.78
CA LYS A 291 19.59 -15.50 3.55
C LYS A 291 18.16 -15.05 3.82
N GLU A 292 17.96 -13.81 4.24
CA GLU A 292 16.62 -13.28 4.53
C GLU A 292 15.72 -13.26 3.29
N LEU A 293 16.27 -12.86 2.14
CA LEU A 293 15.57 -12.90 0.85
C LEU A 293 15.15 -14.32 0.47
N ILE A 294 16.07 -15.29 0.60
CA ILE A 294 15.79 -16.68 0.26
C ILE A 294 14.75 -17.28 1.21
N LEU A 295 14.86 -17.07 2.52
CA LEU A 295 13.88 -17.56 3.50
C LEU A 295 12.47 -17.03 3.22
N SER A 296 12.38 -15.76 2.82
CA SER A 296 11.11 -15.16 2.43
C SER A 296 10.57 -15.79 1.14
N ALA A 297 11.44 -16.02 0.16
CA ALA A 297 11.07 -16.60 -1.14
C ALA A 297 10.68 -18.10 -1.06
N LEU A 298 11.29 -18.88 -0.16
CA LEU A 298 10.98 -20.31 0.03
C LEU A 298 9.50 -20.55 0.39
N GLY A 299 8.87 -19.59 1.06
CA GLY A 299 7.44 -19.60 1.37
C GLY A 299 6.53 -19.21 0.21
N CYS A 300 7.04 -18.71 -0.91
CA CYS A 300 6.24 -18.30 -2.07
C CYS A 300 5.76 -19.47 -2.94
N THR A 301 6.31 -20.68 -2.76
CA THR A 301 5.87 -21.86 -3.53
C THR A 301 4.40 -22.17 -3.30
N VAL A 302 3.70 -22.62 -4.34
CA VAL A 302 2.27 -22.99 -4.26
C VAL A 302 2.08 -24.51 -4.07
N LYS A 303 3.14 -25.26 -3.78
CA LYS A 303 3.08 -26.71 -3.53
C LYS A 303 2.86 -26.97 -2.03
N PRO A 304 1.68 -27.47 -1.59
CA PRO A 304 1.36 -27.63 -0.17
C PRO A 304 2.39 -28.46 0.62
N TRP A 305 2.90 -29.52 0.01
CA TRP A 305 3.88 -30.40 0.65
C TRP A 305 5.27 -29.75 0.81
N LEU A 306 5.67 -28.84 -0.08
CA LEU A 306 6.91 -28.07 0.09
C LEU A 306 6.76 -27.05 1.21
N LEU A 307 5.60 -26.40 1.32
CA LEU A 307 5.30 -25.48 2.42
C LEU A 307 5.30 -26.21 3.77
N SER A 308 4.67 -27.39 3.84
CA SER A 308 4.66 -28.22 5.05
C SER A 308 6.08 -28.70 5.41
N LYS A 309 6.84 -29.16 4.42
CA LYS A 309 8.26 -29.51 4.60
C LYS A 309 9.06 -28.31 5.13
N TYR A 310 8.84 -27.13 4.56
CA TYR A 310 9.57 -25.92 4.94
C TYR A 310 9.29 -25.51 6.40
N LEU A 311 8.03 -25.58 6.85
CA LEU A 311 7.67 -25.34 8.24
C LEU A 311 8.33 -26.36 9.19
N ASN A 312 8.29 -27.65 8.86
CA ASN A 312 8.95 -28.68 9.68
C ASN A 312 10.46 -28.46 9.78
N MET A 313 11.10 -27.97 8.71
CA MET A 313 12.53 -27.63 8.73
C MET A 313 12.86 -26.53 9.74
N THR A 314 11.93 -25.64 10.09
CA THR A 314 12.15 -24.60 11.13
C THR A 314 12.28 -25.18 12.54
N LEU A 315 11.81 -26.41 12.77
CA LEU A 315 11.90 -27.12 14.05
C LEU A 315 13.02 -28.15 14.08
N ASP A 316 13.58 -28.50 12.92
CA ASP A 316 14.65 -29.48 12.77
C ASP A 316 16.02 -28.79 12.84
N PRO A 317 16.83 -29.02 13.91
CA PRO A 317 18.15 -28.42 14.02
C PRO A 317 19.12 -28.82 12.90
N SER A 318 18.87 -29.94 12.21
CA SER A 318 19.70 -30.43 11.12
C SER A 318 19.40 -29.76 9.77
N SER A 319 18.33 -28.98 9.68
CA SER A 319 17.96 -28.23 8.47
C SER A 319 18.92 -27.06 8.19
N GLY A 320 19.63 -26.57 9.20
CA GLY A 320 20.44 -25.36 9.08
C GLY A 320 19.62 -24.06 9.05
N ILE A 321 18.28 -24.12 9.18
CA ILE A 321 17.46 -22.94 9.48
C ILE A 321 17.63 -22.60 10.96
N LEU A 322 18.12 -21.40 11.25
CA LEU A 322 18.32 -20.95 12.62
C LEU A 322 16.97 -20.72 13.32
N LYS A 323 16.90 -21.00 14.63
CA LYS A 323 15.68 -20.77 15.42
C LYS A 323 15.16 -19.33 15.32
N GLN A 324 16.06 -18.34 15.25
CA GLN A 324 15.72 -16.93 15.07
C GLN A 324 15.09 -16.60 13.70
N ASP A 325 15.37 -17.43 12.69
CA ASP A 325 14.84 -17.29 11.33
C ASP A 325 13.48 -18.00 11.16
N GLY A 326 13.10 -18.87 12.10
CA GLY A 326 11.86 -19.63 12.06
C GLY A 326 10.61 -18.74 11.93
N ALA A 327 10.58 -17.59 12.61
CA ALA A 327 9.47 -16.63 12.50
C ALA A 327 9.32 -16.06 11.08
N ARG A 328 10.44 -15.81 10.38
CA ARG A 328 10.42 -15.31 8.99
C ARG A 328 9.90 -16.37 8.02
N ALA A 329 10.37 -17.61 8.18
CA ALA A 329 9.89 -18.76 7.40
C ALA A 329 8.39 -19.00 7.64
N PHE A 330 7.95 -18.95 8.90
CA PHE A 330 6.53 -19.07 9.26
C PHE A 330 5.70 -17.97 8.61
N GLN A 331 6.12 -16.69 8.74
CA GLN A 331 5.40 -15.56 8.16
C GLN A 331 5.30 -15.64 6.63
N SER A 332 6.33 -16.14 5.94
CA SER A 332 6.28 -16.28 4.48
C SER A 332 5.29 -17.36 4.03
N VAL A 333 5.15 -18.45 4.78
CA VAL A 333 4.12 -19.47 4.54
C VAL A 333 2.73 -18.96 4.92
N ALA A 334 2.58 -18.28 6.06
CA ALA A 334 1.30 -17.76 6.54
C ALA A 334 0.67 -16.70 5.60
N LYS A 335 1.50 -15.90 4.91
CA LYS A 335 1.07 -14.91 3.91
C LYS A 335 0.77 -15.52 2.53
N ASN A 336 1.13 -16.78 2.30
CA ASN A 336 0.86 -17.46 1.05
C ASN A 336 -0.60 -17.96 1.03
N TYR A 337 -1.35 -17.70 -0.04
CA TYR A 337 -2.75 -18.11 -0.13
C TYR A 337 -2.97 -19.64 -0.06
N VAL A 338 -1.99 -20.44 -0.47
CA VAL A 338 -1.97 -21.91 -0.29
C VAL A 338 -1.43 -22.29 1.10
N GLY A 339 -0.50 -21.49 1.63
CA GLY A 339 0.19 -21.76 2.88
C GLY A 339 -0.52 -21.29 4.14
N ASN A 340 -1.52 -20.42 4.03
CA ASN A 340 -2.20 -19.81 5.18
C ASN A 340 -2.81 -20.85 6.13
N ASP A 341 -3.63 -21.77 5.60
CA ASP A 341 -4.25 -22.83 6.40
C ASP A 341 -3.20 -23.86 6.90
N ILE A 342 -2.12 -24.07 6.14
CA ILE A 342 -1.01 -24.96 6.53
C ILE A 342 -0.26 -24.37 7.73
N ALA A 343 0.04 -23.07 7.69
CA ALA A 343 0.70 -22.36 8.77
C ALA A 343 -0.19 -22.28 10.01
N PHE A 344 -1.49 -22.04 9.84
CA PHE A 344 -2.44 -22.02 10.95
C PHE A 344 -2.51 -23.37 11.68
N ASN A 345 -2.57 -24.48 10.94
CA ASN A 345 -2.59 -25.83 11.53
C ASN A 345 -1.24 -26.28 12.11
N PHE A 346 -0.15 -25.59 11.76
CA PHE A 346 1.19 -25.87 12.27
C PHE A 346 1.47 -25.19 13.61
N LEU A 347 0.82 -24.05 13.88
CA LEU A 347 0.79 -23.41 15.21
C LEU A 347 0.07 -24.28 16.22
#